data_AF-A0A6A7C364-F1
#
_entry.id   AF-A0A6A7C364-F1
#
_cell.length_a   1.000
_cell.length_b   1.000
_cell.length_c   1.000
_cell.angle_alpha   90.00
_cell.angle_beta   90.00
_cell.angle_gamma   90.00
#
_symmetry.space_group_name_H-M   'P 1'
#
loop_
_entity.id
_entity.type
_entity.pdbx_description
1 polymer ?
#
loop_
_entity_poly.entity_id
_entity_poly.type
_entity_poly.pdbx_seq_one_letter_code
_entity_poly.pdbx_strand_id
1 'polypeptide(L)'
;NFAATAKKHLVNRTISYKRFQGLRVNRDAALKARRSLSQEQEKELIKYISFMCDWCLPPSPAIVLKLAQSICQQDLGKNWPGRFVERNRKNLDCRYLNDIDLLRHKAGSRESYRAYFEVLEKK
;
A
#
# COMPACT_ATOMS: atom_id res chain seq x y z
N ASN A 1 28.71 26.08 11.84
CA ASN A 1 28.00 26.85 12.89
C ASN A 1 26.53 26.40 12.95
N PHE A 2 26.14 25.60 13.95
CA PHE A 2 24.77 25.05 14.07
C PHE A 2 23.69 26.11 14.27
N ALA A 3 24.01 27.24 14.90
CA ALA A 3 23.05 28.32 15.12
C ALA A 3 22.65 29.00 13.81
N ALA A 4 23.62 29.22 12.91
CA ALA A 4 23.37 29.80 11.58
C ALA A 4 22.49 28.88 10.71
N THR A 5 22.81 27.59 10.68
CA THR A 5 22.01 26.57 9.95
C THR A 5 20.61 26.43 10.52
N ALA A 6 20.47 26.40 11.85
CA ALA A 6 19.19 26.34 12.55
C ALA A 6 18.30 27.54 12.21
N LYS A 7 18.86 28.76 12.21
CA LYS A 7 18.16 29.99 11.83
C LYS A 7 17.73 29.98 10.36
N LYS A 8 18.60 29.52 9.44
CA LYS A 8 18.29 29.40 8.00
C LYS A 8 17.09 28.48 7.74
N HIS A 9 17.00 27.38 8.48
CA HIS A 9 15.96 26.37 8.30
C HIS A 9 14.76 26.54 9.25
N LEU A 10 14.73 27.59 10.08
CA LEU A 10 13.68 27.84 11.08
C LEU A 10 13.48 26.64 12.04
N VAL A 11 14.57 25.95 12.39
CA VAL A 11 14.55 24.80 13.29
C VAL A 11 15.27 25.17 14.57
N ASN A 12 14.84 24.62 15.71
CA ASN A 12 15.55 24.82 16.98
C ASN A 12 17.00 24.29 16.90
N ARG A 13 17.98 25.09 17.37
CA ARG A 13 19.41 24.74 17.39
C ARG A 13 19.66 23.35 18.02
N THR A 14 18.97 23.04 19.11
CA THR A 14 19.12 21.76 19.84
C THR A 14 18.68 20.57 18.99
N ILE A 15 17.63 20.73 18.17
CA ILE A 15 17.17 19.68 17.25
C ILE A 15 18.20 19.46 16.13
N SER A 16 18.73 20.55 15.57
CA SER A 16 19.78 20.49 14.54
C SER A 16 21.04 19.80 15.08
N TYR A 17 21.48 20.16 16.28
CA TYR A 17 22.61 19.54 16.96
C TYR A 17 22.40 18.05 17.24
N LYS A 18 21.24 17.67 17.81
CA LYS A 18 20.91 16.25 18.06
C LYS A 18 20.85 15.42 16.78
N ARG A 19 20.37 15.99 15.67
CA ARG A 19 20.36 15.31 14.37
C ARG A 19 21.78 15.14 13.81
N PHE A 20 22.65 16.15 13.96
CA PHE A 20 24.06 16.05 13.54
C PHE A 20 24.83 14.99 14.34
N GLN A 21 24.59 14.92 15.65
CA GLN A 21 25.13 13.91 16.57
C GLN A 21 24.58 12.49 16.33
N GLY A 22 23.64 12.29 15.38
CA GLY A 22 23.00 10.98 15.15
C GLY A 22 22.00 10.54 16.23
N LEU A 23 21.74 11.38 17.25
CA LEU A 23 20.80 11.10 18.35
C LEU A 23 19.31 11.09 17.90
N ARG A 24 19.03 11.42 16.64
CA ARG A 24 17.70 11.39 16.06
C ARG A 24 17.73 10.52 14.81
N VAL A 25 16.83 9.53 14.77
CA VAL A 25 16.59 8.71 13.59
C VAL A 25 16.03 9.56 12.44
N ASN A 26 16.37 9.14 11.22
CA ASN A 26 15.75 9.70 10.01
C ASN A 26 14.22 9.52 10.07
N ARG A 27 13.49 10.45 9.45
CA ARG A 27 12.02 10.43 9.35
C ARG A 27 11.53 9.08 8.80
N ASP A 28 12.15 8.56 7.75
CA ASP A 28 11.72 7.30 7.13
C ASP A 28 11.96 6.10 8.04
N ALA A 29 13.08 6.10 8.78
CA ALA A 29 13.37 5.06 9.76
C ALA A 29 12.36 5.10 10.92
N ALA A 30 12.04 6.30 11.41
CA ALA A 30 11.02 6.49 12.44
C ALA A 30 9.62 6.09 11.95
N LEU A 31 9.28 6.36 10.70
CA LEU A 31 8.01 5.93 10.11
C LEU A 31 7.95 4.41 9.94
N LYS A 32 9.04 3.77 9.50
CA LYS A 32 9.14 2.30 9.43
C LYS A 32 8.99 1.65 10.81
N ALA A 33 9.64 2.20 11.83
CA ALA A 33 9.55 1.68 13.20
C ALA A 33 8.15 1.81 13.83
N ARG A 34 7.33 2.76 13.36
CA ARG A 34 5.94 2.94 13.80
C ARG A 34 4.94 2.04 13.07
N ARG A 35 5.38 1.22 12.11
CA ARG A 35 4.49 0.31 11.38
C ARG A 35 4.10 -0.86 12.28
N SER A 36 2.87 -1.32 12.11
CA SER A 36 2.37 -2.52 12.78
C SER A 36 2.99 -3.79 12.19
N LEU A 37 3.12 -3.86 10.86
CA LEU A 37 3.74 -5.00 10.17
C LEU A 37 5.21 -4.71 9.85
N SER A 38 6.03 -5.76 9.92
CA SER A 38 7.38 -5.75 9.37
C SER A 38 7.34 -5.63 7.84
N GLN A 39 8.43 -5.16 7.24
CA GLN A 39 8.51 -5.02 5.78
C GLN A 39 8.40 -6.37 5.05
N GLU A 40 8.78 -7.46 5.71
CA GLU A 40 8.69 -8.84 5.19
C GLU A 40 7.25 -9.34 5.26
N GLN A 41 6.58 -9.17 6.40
CA GLN A 41 5.17 -9.50 6.56
C GLN A 41 4.29 -8.72 5.58
N GLU A 42 4.59 -7.44 5.36
CA GLU A 42 3.86 -6.61 4.39
C GLU A 42 4.03 -7.15 2.95
N LYS A 43 5.21 -7.69 2.60
CA LYS A 43 5.44 -8.33 1.29
C LYS A 43 4.70 -9.65 1.14
N GLU A 44 4.68 -10.49 2.17
CA GLU A 44 3.93 -11.75 2.16
C GLU A 44 2.43 -11.50 1.99
N LEU A 45 1.90 -10.50 2.70
CA LEU A 45 0.50 -10.11 2.57
C LEU A 45 0.16 -9.64 1.14
N ILE A 46 1.06 -8.87 0.51
CA ILE A 46 0.90 -8.48 -0.91
C ILE A 46 0.91 -9.69 -1.83
N LYS A 47 1.84 -10.64 -1.60
CA LYS A 47 1.92 -11.88 -2.38
C LYS A 47 0.65 -12.70 -2.26
N TYR A 48 0.08 -12.80 -1.06
CA TYR A 48 -1.18 -13.47 -0.82
C TYR A 48 -2.36 -12.78 -1.53
N ILE A 49 -2.42 -11.45 -1.50
CA ILE A 49 -3.42 -10.67 -2.22
C ILE A 49 -3.31 -10.92 -3.73
N SER A 50 -2.10 -10.91 -4.29
CA SER A 50 -1.88 -11.21 -5.72
C SER A 50 -2.37 -12.61 -6.07
N PHE A 51 -2.01 -13.62 -5.26
CA PHE A 51 -2.47 -15.00 -5.45
C PHE A 51 -4.00 -15.11 -5.44
N MET A 52 -4.67 -14.44 -4.52
CA MET A 52 -6.13 -14.40 -4.45
C MET A 52 -6.75 -13.69 -5.68
N CYS A 53 -6.13 -12.62 -6.17
CA CYS A 53 -6.55 -11.94 -7.40
C CYS A 53 -6.36 -12.80 -8.65
N ASP A 54 -5.33 -13.63 -8.71
CA ASP A 54 -5.13 -14.62 -9.78
C ASP A 54 -6.27 -15.63 -9.84
N TRP A 55 -6.86 -15.94 -8.69
CA TRP A 55 -8.02 -16.81 -8.56
C TRP A 55 -9.35 -16.08 -8.77
N CYS A 56 -9.30 -14.84 -9.28
CA CYS A 56 -10.47 -13.98 -9.49
C CYS A 56 -11.27 -13.71 -8.20
N LEU A 57 -10.63 -13.80 -7.04
CA LEU A 57 -11.24 -13.58 -5.71
C LEU A 57 -10.46 -12.52 -4.94
N PRO A 58 -10.47 -11.24 -5.39
CA PRO A 58 -9.78 -10.19 -4.66
C PRO A 58 -10.33 -10.10 -3.23
N PRO A 59 -9.47 -10.17 -2.19
CA PRO A 59 -9.94 -10.11 -0.82
C PRO A 59 -10.56 -8.74 -0.53
N SER A 60 -11.60 -8.69 0.30
CA SER A 60 -12.13 -7.41 0.74
C SER A 60 -11.15 -6.71 1.70
N PRO A 61 -11.19 -5.37 1.81
CA PRO A 61 -10.35 -4.64 2.77
C PRO A 61 -10.53 -5.11 4.22
N ALA A 62 -11.73 -5.61 4.57
CA ALA A 62 -12.02 -6.19 5.88
C ALA A 62 -11.32 -7.54 6.10
N ILE A 63 -11.23 -8.38 5.07
CA ILE A 63 -10.46 -9.64 5.13
C ILE A 63 -8.97 -9.32 5.28
N VAL A 64 -8.45 -8.35 4.51
CA VAL A 64 -7.05 -7.93 4.62
C VAL A 64 -6.73 -7.37 6.01
N LEU A 65 -7.67 -6.63 6.63
CA LEU A 65 -7.53 -6.17 8.01
C LEU A 65 -7.39 -7.34 8.99
N LYS A 66 -8.27 -8.34 8.90
CA LYS A 66 -8.25 -9.52 9.77
C LYS A 66 -6.96 -10.32 9.61
N LEU A 67 -6.49 -10.49 8.37
CA LEU A 67 -5.21 -11.16 8.09
C LEU A 67 -4.03 -10.39 8.69
N ALA A 68 -4.03 -9.07 8.55
CA ALA A 68 -3.00 -8.22 9.15
C ALA A 68 -3.03 -8.29 10.69
N GLN A 69 -4.23 -8.29 11.30
CA GLN A 69 -4.40 -8.48 12.75
C GLN A 69 -3.90 -9.87 13.19
N SER A 70 -4.17 -10.94 12.42
CA SER A 70 -3.69 -12.28 12.77
C SER A 70 -2.17 -12.41 12.67
N ILE A 71 -1.54 -11.71 11.72
CA ILE A 71 -0.07 -11.69 11.57
C ILE A 71 0.58 -10.89 12.71
N CYS A 72 0.01 -9.73 13.07
CA CYS A 72 0.55 -8.87 14.12
C CYS A 72 0.17 -9.28 15.54
N GLN A 73 -0.80 -10.18 15.71
CA GLN A 73 -1.41 -10.51 17.01
C GLN A 73 -1.86 -9.27 17.80
N GLN A 74 -2.26 -8.21 17.07
CA GLN A 74 -2.66 -6.93 17.63
C GLN A 74 -3.84 -6.39 16.84
N ASP A 75 -4.73 -5.68 17.54
CA ASP A 75 -5.82 -4.96 16.89
C ASP A 75 -5.28 -3.77 16.07
N LEU A 76 -5.76 -3.67 14.84
CA LEU A 76 -5.43 -2.63 13.87
C LEU A 76 -6.66 -1.74 13.67
N GLY A 77 -6.46 -0.43 13.73
CA GLY A 77 -7.56 0.52 13.55
C GLY A 77 -8.23 0.41 12.18
N LYS A 78 -9.52 0.80 12.12
CA LYS A 78 -10.37 0.72 10.91
C LYS A 78 -9.78 1.32 9.63
N ASN A 79 -8.92 2.35 9.75
CA ASN A 79 -8.30 3.05 8.62
C ASN A 79 -7.01 2.37 8.13
N TRP A 80 -6.57 1.30 8.78
CA TRP A 80 -5.34 0.61 8.44
C TRP A 80 -5.32 0.05 7.01
N PRO A 81 -6.40 -0.57 6.48
CA PRO A 81 -6.41 -1.11 5.11
C PRO A 81 -6.22 -0.01 4.06
N GLY A 82 -6.88 1.14 4.22
CA GLY A 82 -6.70 2.28 3.32
C GLY A 82 -5.26 2.79 3.32
N ARG A 83 -4.65 2.91 4.50
CA ARG A 83 -3.22 3.27 4.62
C ARG A 83 -2.30 2.21 4.03
N PHE A 84 -2.63 0.93 4.14
CA PHE A 84 -1.87 -0.16 3.53
C PHE A 84 -1.90 -0.07 2.00
N VAL A 85 -3.07 0.18 1.43
CA VAL A 85 -3.24 0.37 -0.01
C VAL A 85 -2.47 1.57 -0.52
N GLU A 86 -2.58 2.72 0.15
CA GLU A 86 -1.88 3.94 -0.26
C GLU A 86 -0.36 3.76 -0.30
N ARG A 87 0.19 3.05 0.69
CA ARG A 87 1.63 2.75 0.76
C ARG A 87 2.08 1.76 -0.33
N ASN A 88 1.29 0.74 -0.60
CA ASN A 88 1.66 -0.37 -1.48
C ASN A 88 1.02 -0.29 -2.86
N ARG A 89 0.46 0.87 -3.24
CA ARG A 89 -0.26 1.08 -4.51
C ARG A 89 0.53 0.67 -5.75
N LYS A 90 1.86 0.79 -5.72
CA LYS A 90 2.75 0.40 -6.82
C LYS A 90 2.96 -1.12 -6.93
N ASN A 91 2.77 -1.84 -5.83
CA ASN A 91 3.05 -3.27 -5.73
C ASN A 91 1.77 -4.12 -5.69
N LEU A 92 0.62 -3.48 -5.48
CA LEU A 92 -0.68 -4.14 -5.48
C LEU A 92 -1.22 -4.30 -6.91
N ASP A 93 -1.90 -5.41 -7.13
CA ASP A 93 -2.57 -5.70 -8.38
C ASP A 93 -3.71 -4.70 -8.63
N CYS A 94 -3.86 -4.26 -9.89
CA CYS A 94 -4.98 -3.43 -10.29
C CYS A 94 -6.33 -4.13 -10.07
N ARG A 95 -6.38 -5.47 -10.12
CA ARG A 95 -7.58 -6.27 -9.82
C ARG A 95 -8.03 -6.16 -8.37
N TYR A 96 -7.11 -5.93 -7.45
CA TYR A 96 -7.45 -5.70 -6.04
C TYR A 96 -7.96 -4.27 -5.81
N LEU A 97 -7.43 -3.30 -6.58
CA LEU A 97 -7.80 -1.89 -6.46
C LEU A 97 -9.14 -1.56 -7.15
N ASN A 98 -9.53 -2.36 -8.14
CA ASN A 98 -10.79 -2.23 -8.85
C ASN A 98 -11.82 -3.19 -8.26
N ASP A 99 -13.03 -2.73 -7.99
CA ASP A 99 -14.10 -3.62 -7.55
C ASP A 99 -14.43 -4.66 -8.64
N ILE A 100 -14.79 -5.87 -8.19
CA ILE A 100 -15.20 -6.98 -9.08
C ILE A 100 -16.28 -6.52 -10.06
N ASP A 101 -17.22 -5.69 -9.61
CA ASP A 101 -18.30 -5.18 -10.45
C ASP A 101 -17.81 -4.22 -11.54
N LEU A 102 -16.76 -3.43 -11.29
CA LEU A 102 -16.15 -2.59 -12.32
C LEU A 102 -15.54 -3.45 -13.43
N LEU A 103 -14.88 -4.55 -13.06
CA LEU A 103 -14.32 -5.50 -14.02
C LEU A 103 -15.42 -6.19 -14.83
N ARG A 104 -16.51 -6.60 -14.18
CA ARG A 104 -17.69 -7.18 -14.85
C ARG A 104 -18.34 -6.21 -15.84
N HIS A 105 -18.56 -4.96 -15.44
CA HIS A 105 -19.11 -3.94 -16.33
C HIS A 105 -18.22 -3.68 -17.54
N LYS A 106 -16.89 -3.68 -17.35
CA LYS A 106 -15.94 -3.54 -18.46
C LYS A 106 -15.92 -4.77 -19.39
N ALA A 107 -16.09 -5.97 -18.85
CA ALA A 107 -16.19 -7.19 -19.64
C ALA A 107 -17.50 -7.27 -20.45
N GLY A 108 -18.59 -6.73 -19.92
CA GLY A 108 -19.90 -6.66 -20.58
C GLY A 108 -20.11 -5.40 -21.42
N SER A 109 -19.08 -4.59 -21.67
CA SER A 109 -19.21 -3.35 -22.44
C SER A 109 -19.32 -3.64 -23.94
N ARG A 110 -19.92 -2.71 -24.68
CA ARG A 110 -20.09 -2.86 -26.14
C ARG A 110 -18.76 -3.09 -26.84
N GLU A 111 -17.71 -2.42 -26.36
CA GLU A 111 -16.35 -2.49 -26.88
C GLU A 111 -15.75 -3.88 -26.72
N SER A 112 -15.95 -4.52 -25.56
CA SER A 112 -15.48 -5.89 -25.29
C SER A 112 -16.19 -6.91 -26.17
N TYR A 113 -17.51 -6.78 -26.34
CA TYR A 113 -18.26 -7.63 -27.29
C TYR A 113 -17.81 -7.42 -28.74
N ARG A 114 -17.61 -6.17 -29.16
CA ARG A 114 -17.10 -5.87 -30.51
C ARG A 114 -15.74 -6.51 -30.75
N ALA A 115 -14.80 -6.37 -29.80
CA ALA A 115 -13.47 -6.98 -29.90
C ALA A 115 -13.54 -8.51 -30.02
N TYR A 116 -14.45 -9.16 -29.28
CA TYR A 116 -14.67 -10.60 -29.38
C TYR A 116 -15.14 -11.03 -30.78
N PHE A 117 -16.16 -10.36 -31.33
CA PHE A 117 -16.68 -10.68 -32.66
C PHE A 117 -15.68 -10.35 -33.78
N GLU A 118 -14.91 -9.27 -33.67
CA GLU A 118 -13.83 -8.96 -34.63
C GLU A 118 -12.74 -10.04 -34.66
N VAL A 119 -12.47 -10.72 -33.53
CA VAL A 119 -11.54 -11.87 -33.50
C VAL A 119 -12.16 -13.11 -34.15
N LEU A 120 -13.46 -13.35 -33.97
CA LEU A 120 -14.17 -14.46 -34.62
C LEU A 120 -14.25 -14.28 -36.13
N GLU A 121 -14.47 -13.06 -36.62
CA GLU A 121 -14.56 -12.75 -38.06
C GLU A 121 -13.21 -12.81 -38.79
N LYS A 122 -12.10 -12.63 -38.07
CA LYS A 122 -10.73 -12.71 -38.62
C LYS A 122 -10.17 -14.14 -38.69
N LYS A 123 -10.94 -15.12 -38.23
CA LYS A 123 -10.53 -16.53 -38.11
C LYS A 123 -11.22 -17.37 -39.17
#